data_AF-A0A183FSV6-F1
#
_entry.id   AF-A0A183FSV6-F1
#
_cell.length_a   1.000
_cell.length_b   1.000
_cell.length_c   1.000
_cell.angle_alpha   90.00
_cell.angle_beta   90.00
_cell.angle_gamma   90.00
#
_symmetry.space_group_name_H-M   'P 1'
#
loop_
_entity.id
_entity.type
_entity.pdbx_description
1 polymer ?
#
loop_
_entity_poly.entity_id
_entity_poly.type
_entity_poly.pdbx_seq_one_letter_code
_entity_poly.pdbx_strand_id
1 'polypeptide(L)'
;MTQDLIQDHDEPILKHLTDITTTIEVYPHGFTMHFHFPPNEYFTNTVLKKQYFLKIKPDAEDPFSFDGLLVVRAIEDTIQWNGGKNNTKRVVKKKLKKGSNAGKFISKTI
;
A
#
# COMPACT_ATOMS: atom_id res chain seq x y z
N MET A 1 15.07 -1.60 -7.36
CA MET A 1 15.27 -1.07 -5.99
C MET A 1 14.06 -0.24 -5.59
N THR A 2 13.88 0.11 -4.31
CA THR A 2 12.72 0.88 -3.80
C THR A 2 12.44 2.16 -4.58
N GLN A 3 13.49 2.81 -5.10
CA GLN A 3 13.39 3.99 -5.96
C GLN A 3 12.49 3.79 -7.18
N ASP A 4 12.47 2.58 -7.76
CA ASP A 4 11.66 2.28 -8.96
C ASP A 4 10.16 2.21 -8.66
N LEU A 5 9.77 2.13 -7.38
CA LEU A 5 8.38 2.09 -6.93
C LEU A 5 7.81 3.48 -6.63
N ILE A 6 8.67 4.49 -6.48
CA ILE A 6 8.26 5.86 -6.15
C ILE A 6 8.04 6.62 -7.46
N GLN A 7 6.82 7.09 -7.68
CA GLN A 7 6.49 7.90 -8.85
C GLN A 7 6.53 9.40 -8.51
N ASP A 8 6.63 10.27 -9.52
CA ASP A 8 6.73 11.72 -9.32
C ASP A 8 5.60 12.30 -8.45
N HIS A 9 4.40 11.71 -8.52
CA HIS A 9 3.25 12.17 -7.74
C HIS A 9 3.25 11.69 -6.28
N ASP A 10 4.14 10.77 -5.91
CA ASP A 10 4.32 10.31 -4.53
C ASP A 10 5.27 11.23 -3.76
N GLU A 11 6.20 11.90 -4.45
CA GLU A 11 7.20 12.78 -3.82
C GLU A 11 6.58 13.83 -2.89
N PRO A 12 5.52 14.58 -3.28
CA PRO A 12 4.91 15.56 -2.39
C PRO A 12 4.30 14.95 -1.13
N ILE A 13 3.80 13.72 -1.20
CA ILE A 13 3.25 12.99 -0.05
C ILE A 13 4.38 12.54 0.86
N LEU A 14 5.42 11.94 0.29
CA LEU A 14 6.57 11.42 1.02
C LEU A 14 7.39 12.54 1.69
N LYS A 15 7.28 13.80 1.24
CA LYS A 15 7.82 14.96 1.99
C LYS A 15 7.21 15.14 3.38
N HIS A 16 6.02 14.62 3.62
CA HIS A 16 5.41 14.59 4.95
C HIS A 16 5.84 13.38 5.78
N LEU A 17 6.57 12.41 5.23
CA LEU A 17 7.05 11.26 6.01
C LEU A 17 8.15 11.72 6.97
N THR A 18 7.86 11.65 8.26
CA THR A 18 8.76 12.15 9.32
C THR A 18 9.61 11.06 9.95
N ASP A 19 9.11 9.82 9.98
CA ASP A 19 9.80 8.70 10.58
C ASP A 19 9.33 7.36 9.98
N ILE A 20 10.20 6.35 10.05
CA ILE A 20 9.89 4.97 9.71
C ILE A 20 10.39 4.09 10.87
N THR A 21 9.46 3.54 11.64
CA THR A 21 9.78 2.66 12.77
C THR A 21 9.30 1.24 12.53
N THR A 22 9.94 0.27 13.17
CA THR A 22 9.58 -1.15 13.04
C THR A 22 9.32 -1.77 14.41
N THR A 23 8.25 -2.56 14.52
CA THR A 23 8.04 -3.49 15.64
C THR A 23 8.28 -4.91 15.18
N ILE A 24 8.84 -5.75 16.05
CA ILE A 24 9.05 -7.17 15.79
C ILE A 24 8.03 -7.95 16.61
N GLU A 25 7.26 -8.82 15.94
CA GLU A 25 6.32 -9.70 16.60
C GLU A 25 6.93 -11.10 16.80
N VAL A 26 6.96 -11.56 18.05
CA VAL A 26 7.49 -12.88 18.41
C VAL A 26 6.46 -13.98 18.14
N TYR A 27 5.16 -13.69 18.27
CA TYR A 27 4.09 -14.63 17.93
C TYR A 27 2.79 -13.90 17.55
N PRO A 28 2.20 -14.15 16.36
CA PRO A 28 2.82 -14.85 15.24
C PRO A 28 4.10 -14.14 14.78
N HIS A 29 5.09 -14.88 14.28
CA HIS A 29 6.37 -14.32 13.86
C HIS A 29 6.17 -13.29 12.74
N GLY A 30 6.72 -12.09 12.90
CA GLY A 30 6.49 -11.01 11.97
C GLY A 30 7.24 -9.73 12.30
N PHE A 31 7.08 -8.74 11.44
CA PHE A 31 7.41 -7.36 11.78
C PHE A 31 6.39 -6.40 11.16
N THR A 32 6.16 -5.26 11.81
CA THR A 32 5.30 -4.20 11.30
C THR A 32 6.09 -2.93 11.07
N MET A 33 6.11 -2.46 9.83
CA MET A 33 6.63 -1.14 9.48
C MET A 33 5.56 -0.08 9.72
N HIS A 34 5.97 1.03 10.33
CA HIS A 34 5.13 2.17 10.67
C HIS A 34 5.71 3.41 9.98
N PHE A 35 4.92 4.04 9.12
CA PHE A 35 5.27 5.25 8.39
C PHE A 35 4.55 6.42 9.03
N HIS A 36 5.29 7.33 9.67
CA HIS A 36 4.73 8.41 10.48
C HIS A 36 4.57 9.70 9.68
N PHE A 37 3.34 10.21 9.65
CA PHE A 37 2.97 11.43 8.96
C PHE A 37 2.30 12.40 9.95
N PRO A 38 2.74 13.66 10.01
CA PRO A 38 1.97 14.71 10.66
C PRO A 38 0.69 14.99 9.83
N PRO A 39 -0.28 15.73 10.40
CA PRO A 39 -1.43 16.19 9.63
C PRO A 39 -1.01 16.83 8.31
N ASN A 40 -1.60 16.38 7.20
CA ASN A 40 -1.25 16.80 5.84
C ASN A 40 -2.50 16.86 4.95
N GLU A 41 -2.36 17.39 3.74
CA GLU A 41 -3.48 17.59 2.83
C GLU A 41 -3.94 16.33 2.09
N TYR A 42 -3.20 15.21 2.15
CA TYR A 42 -3.44 14.03 1.34
C TYR A 42 -4.34 12.99 2.00
N PHE A 43 -4.11 12.70 3.29
CA PHE A 43 -4.89 11.72 4.05
C PHE A 43 -4.88 12.06 5.55
N THR A 44 -5.81 11.45 6.30
CA THR A 44 -5.96 11.70 7.74
C THR A 44 -5.16 10.75 8.64
N ASN A 45 -4.61 9.67 8.08
CA ASN A 45 -3.75 8.76 8.84
C ASN A 45 -2.51 9.49 9.37
N THR A 46 -2.22 9.34 10.65
CA THR A 46 -0.95 9.80 11.25
C THR A 46 0.13 8.72 11.19
N VAL A 47 -0.27 7.46 11.07
CA VAL A 47 0.64 6.32 10.89
C VAL A 47 0.02 5.36 9.89
N LEU A 48 0.76 5.04 8.82
CA LEU A 48 0.42 3.95 7.92
C LEU A 48 1.20 2.70 8.32
N LYS A 49 0.53 1.54 8.35
CA LYS A 49 1.15 0.28 8.75
C LYS A 49 1.29 -0.68 7.59
N LYS A 50 2.41 -1.41 7.57
CA LYS A 50 2.59 -2.58 6.71
C LYS A 50 3.12 -3.72 7.56
N GLN A 51 2.28 -4.72 7.78
CA GLN A 51 2.60 -5.86 8.62
C GLN A 51 3.00 -7.05 7.75
N TYR A 52 4.07 -7.74 8.12
CA TYR A 52 4.58 -8.94 7.45
C TYR A 52 4.61 -10.11 8.43
N PHE A 53 4.13 -11.26 7.99
CA PHE A 53 4.16 -12.51 8.73
C PHE A 53 5.21 -13.43 8.14
N LEU A 54 5.99 -14.05 9.00
CA LEU A 54 7.16 -14.83 8.65
C LEU A 54 6.95 -16.32 8.94
N LYS A 55 7.29 -17.18 8.00
CA LYS A 55 7.59 -18.59 8.26
C LYS A 55 9.06 -18.68 8.64
N ILE A 56 9.32 -19.07 9.88
CA ILE A 56 10.68 -19.17 10.43
C ILE A 56 11.09 -20.61 10.78
N LYS A 57 10.16 -21.57 10.66
CA LYS A 57 10.39 -22.98 10.91
C LYS A 57 10.20 -23.79 9.63
N PRO A 58 10.97 -24.86 9.42
CA PRO A 58 10.71 -25.82 8.37
C PRO A 58 9.31 -26.41 8.47
N ASP A 59 8.78 -26.81 7.32
CA ASP A 59 7.57 -27.62 7.30
C ASP A 59 7.87 -29.03 7.83
N ALA A 60 6.98 -29.63 8.61
CA ALA A 60 7.21 -30.99 9.09
C ALA A 60 7.05 -32.02 7.94
N GLU A 61 6.17 -31.73 6.99
CA GLU A 61 5.87 -32.61 5.85
C GLU A 61 6.86 -32.42 4.69
N ASP A 62 7.53 -31.26 4.63
CA ASP A 62 8.61 -30.99 3.67
C ASP A 62 9.74 -30.15 4.31
N PRO A 63 10.58 -30.74 5.18
CA PRO A 63 11.61 -30.01 5.92
C PRO A 63 12.70 -29.41 5.03
N PHE A 64 12.92 -29.97 3.82
CA PHE A 64 13.97 -29.54 2.90
C PHE A 64 13.55 -28.36 2.02
N SER A 65 12.25 -28.03 1.96
CA SER A 65 11.74 -26.82 1.31
C SER A 65 12.10 -25.51 2.03
N PHE A 66 12.68 -25.59 3.23
CA PHE A 66 12.99 -24.41 4.04
C PHE A 66 14.25 -23.69 3.55
N ASP A 67 14.03 -22.56 2.87
CA ASP A 67 15.09 -21.66 2.37
C ASP A 67 15.35 -20.46 3.31
N GLY A 68 15.05 -20.61 4.61
CA GLY A 68 15.21 -19.55 5.61
C GLY A 68 13.92 -18.75 5.89
N LEU A 69 14.09 -17.51 6.37
CA LEU A 69 12.96 -16.64 6.72
C LEU A 69 12.19 -16.24 5.47
N LEU A 70 10.92 -16.65 5.40
CA LEU A 70 10.04 -16.33 4.27
C LEU A 70 8.87 -15.47 4.72
N VAL A 71 8.60 -14.37 4.02
CA VAL A 71 7.34 -13.63 4.17
C VAL A 71 6.22 -14.45 3.54
N VAL A 72 5.29 -14.94 4.37
CA VAL A 72 4.17 -15.78 3.93
C VAL A 72 2.87 -15.01 3.77
N ARG A 73 2.76 -13.84 4.42
CA ARG A 73 1.60 -12.99 4.35
C ARG A 73 2.01 -11.55 4.63
N ALA A 74 1.32 -10.62 3.99
CA ALA A 74 1.36 -9.21 4.37
C ALA A 74 -0.07 -8.73 4.66
N ILE A 75 -0.19 -7.74 5.54
CA ILE A 75 -1.42 -6.99 5.77
C ILE A 75 -1.10 -5.51 5.51
N GLU A 76 -1.83 -4.95 4.56
CA GLU A 76 -1.86 -3.52 4.28
C GLU A 76 -2.79 -2.76 5.22
N ASP A 77 -2.59 -1.43 5.26
CA ASP A 77 -3.46 -0.49 5.93
C ASP A 77 -4.31 0.29 4.92
N THR A 78 -5.50 0.71 5.32
CA THR A 78 -6.38 1.52 4.49
C THR A 78 -6.01 2.99 4.64
N ILE A 79 -5.56 3.60 3.54
CA ILE A 79 -5.28 5.03 3.49
C ILE A 79 -6.61 5.80 3.39
N GLN A 80 -6.85 6.66 4.38
CA GLN A 80 -8.02 7.54 4.49
C GLN A 80 -7.77 8.83 3.72
N TRP A 81 -7.81 8.72 2.40
CA TRP A 81 -7.57 9.82 1.47
C TRP A 81 -8.57 10.97 1.65
N ASN A 82 -8.04 12.19 1.64
CA ASN A 82 -8.85 13.39 1.51
C ASN A 82 -9.44 13.49 0.09
N GLY A 83 -10.52 14.25 -0.06
CA GLY A 83 -11.26 14.37 -1.32
C GLY A 83 -10.38 14.79 -2.50
N GLY A 84 -10.34 13.96 -3.56
CA GLY A 84 -9.56 14.24 -4.77
C GLY A 84 -8.04 14.05 -4.64
N LYS A 85 -7.56 13.53 -3.50
CA LYS A 85 -6.12 13.35 -3.22
C LYS A 85 -5.63 11.92 -3.34
N ASN A 86 -6.52 10.96 -3.64
CA ASN A 86 -6.14 9.58 -3.89
C ASN A 86 -5.36 9.48 -5.22
N ASN A 87 -4.04 9.42 -5.12
CA ASN A 87 -3.11 9.30 -6.24
C ASN A 87 -2.91 7.84 -6.71
N THR A 88 -3.35 6.85 -5.93
CA THR A 88 -3.23 5.42 -6.26
C THR A 88 -4.31 4.94 -7.23
N LYS A 89 -5.34 5.75 -7.47
CA LYS A 89 -6.44 5.44 -8.38
C LYS A 89 -6.45 6.40 -9.55
N ARG A 90 -6.47 5.85 -10.76
CA ARG A 90 -6.55 6.66 -11.99
C ARG A 90 -7.97 6.69 -12.50
N VAL A 91 -8.60 7.86 -12.45
CA VAL A 91 -9.94 8.05 -13.04
C VAL A 91 -9.82 8.24 -14.55
N VAL A 92 -10.19 7.24 -15.33
CA VAL A 92 -10.27 7.32 -16.79
C VAL A 92 -11.68 7.72 -17.20
N LYS A 93 -11.79 8.92 -17.81
CA LYS A 93 -13.03 9.38 -18.45
C LYS A 93 -13.13 8.75 -19.84
N LYS A 94 -14.04 7.80 -20.01
CA LYS A 94 -14.33 7.21 -21.31
C LYS A 94 -15.55 7.90 -21.94
N LYS A 95 -15.36 8.48 -23.12
CA LYS A 95 -16.47 9.04 -23.91
C LYS A 95 -17.29 7.90 -24.51
N LEU A 96 -18.59 7.87 -24.25
CA LEU A 96 -19.50 6.87 -24.82
C LEU A 96 -19.70 7.17 -26.32
N LYS A 97 -19.40 6.17 -27.16
CA LYS A 97 -19.44 6.29 -28.64
C LYS A 97 -20.78 5.82 -29.26
N LYS A 98 -21.64 5.11 -28.53
CA LYS A 98 -22.92 4.55 -29.05
C LYS A 98 -24.02 4.55 -27.97
N GLY A 99 -25.28 4.67 -28.39
CA GLY A 99 -26.49 4.64 -27.53
C GLY A 99 -27.07 6.04 -27.20
N SER A 100 -28.19 6.08 -26.48
CA SER A 100 -28.89 7.33 -26.07
C SER A 100 -28.01 8.32 -25.28
N ASN A 101 -26.91 7.83 -24.69
CA ASN A 101 -25.93 8.63 -23.95
C ASN A 101 -24.64 8.90 -24.75
N ALA A 102 -24.65 8.75 -26.08
CA ALA A 102 -23.52 9.07 -26.94
C ALA A 102 -23.07 10.53 -26.73
N GLY A 103 -21.77 10.73 -26.51
CA GLY A 103 -21.19 12.04 -26.21
C GLY A 103 -20.97 12.32 -24.71
N LYS A 104 -21.65 11.61 -23.79
CA LYS A 104 -21.39 11.72 -22.35
C LYS A 104 -20.10 10.98 -21.95
N PHE A 105 -19.45 11.49 -20.90
CA PHE A 105 -18.27 10.86 -20.29
C PHE A 105 -18.70 10.01 -19.09
N ILE A 106 -18.22 8.77 -19.04
CA ILE A 106 -18.29 7.92 -17.84
C ILE A 106 -16.92 7.89 -17.17
N SER A 107 -16.90 8.14 -15.87
CA SER A 107 -15.71 8.00 -15.04
C SER A 107 -15.57 6.55 -14.61
N LYS A 108 -14.49 5.88 -15.01
CA LYS A 108 -14.08 4.61 -14.42
C LYS A 108 -12.84 4.85 -13.57
N THR A 109 -12.90 4.42 -12.33
CA THR A 109 -11.75 4.39 -11.43
C THR A 109 -10.99 3.10 -11.72
N ILE A 110 -9.72 3.20 -12.11
CA ILE A 110 -8.80 2.09 -12.36
C ILE A 110 -7.79 2.05 -11.22
#